data_AF-A0A256WB01-F1
#
_entry.id   AF-A0A256WB01-F1
#
_cell.length_a   1.000
_cell.length_b   1.000
_cell.length_c   1.000
_cell.angle_alpha   90.00
_cell.angle_beta   90.00
_cell.angle_gamma   90.00
#
_symmetry.space_group_name_H-M   'P 1'
#
loop_
_entity.id
_entity.type
_entity.pdbx_description
1 polymer ?
#
loop_
_entity_poly.entity_id
_entity_poly.type
_entity_poly.pdbx_seq_one_letter_code
_entity_poly.pdbx_strand_id
1 'polypeptide(L)'
;MPQNFNLPLKNKTSDMEIIQLADRENRIVISKDIDFLNSHLIKTQPKKLIMVKTGNIPNKPLIEIFNKNLDLIIKMLQRGDLVEINQSFIAERKK
;
A
#
# COMPACT_ATOMS: atom_id res chain seq x y z
N MET A 1 14.78 3.90 -10.37
CA MET A 1 13.40 4.34 -10.10
C MET A 1 12.47 3.15 -10.25
N PRO A 2 11.56 2.87 -9.30
CA PRO A 2 10.58 1.81 -9.49
C PRO A 2 9.67 2.21 -10.66
N GLN A 3 9.59 1.35 -11.67
CA GLN A 3 8.78 1.59 -12.87
C GLN A 3 7.44 0.86 -12.71
N ASN A 4 6.32 1.56 -12.93
CA ASN A 4 4.98 0.98 -12.97
C ASN A 4 4.78 0.20 -14.28
N PHE A 5 5.47 -0.94 -14.42
CA PHE A 5 5.63 -1.66 -15.69
C PHE A 5 4.32 -2.19 -16.31
N ASN A 6 3.24 -2.31 -15.52
CA ASN A 6 1.99 -2.98 -15.92
C ASN A 6 0.76 -2.04 -15.96
N LEU A 7 0.94 -0.71 -15.88
CA LEU A 7 -0.17 0.24 -16.02
C LEU A 7 -0.22 0.83 -17.44
N PRO A 8 -1.41 1.11 -18.00
CA PRO A 8 -1.56 1.59 -19.39
C PRO A 8 -0.72 2.84 -19.68
N LEU A 9 -0.58 3.72 -18.68
CA LEU A 9 0.17 4.98 -18.78
C LEU A 9 1.53 4.94 -18.09
N LYS A 10 1.96 3.78 -17.55
CA LYS A 10 3.20 3.61 -16.77
C LYS A 10 3.34 4.70 -15.70
N ASN A 11 4.37 5.55 -15.80
CA ASN A 11 4.64 6.64 -14.86
C ASN A 11 3.71 7.85 -15.00
N LYS A 12 2.85 7.89 -16.04
CA LYS A 12 1.83 8.95 -16.22
C LYS A 12 0.47 8.57 -15.63
N THR A 13 0.34 7.37 -15.06
CA THR A 13 -0.90 6.95 -14.40
C THR A 13 -1.09 7.79 -13.14
N SER A 14 -2.20 8.51 -13.06
CA SER A 14 -2.50 9.34 -11.89
C SER A 14 -2.83 8.48 -10.66
N ASP A 15 -2.67 9.05 -9.46
CA ASP A 15 -3.06 8.36 -8.22
C ASP A 15 -4.52 7.94 -8.24
N MET A 16 -5.39 8.77 -8.84
CA MET A 16 -6.81 8.47 -9.02
C MET A 16 -7.03 7.23 -9.90
N GLU A 17 -6.31 7.10 -11.01
CA GLU A 17 -6.40 5.92 -11.87
C GLU A 17 -5.88 4.65 -11.16
N ILE A 18 -4.81 4.77 -10.36
CA ILE A 18 -4.31 3.65 -9.53
C ILE A 18 -5.38 3.21 -8.53
N ILE A 19 -6.01 4.17 -7.84
CA ILE A 19 -7.10 3.93 -6.89
C ILE A 19 -8.28 3.25 -7.58
N GLN A 20 -8.77 3.81 -8.69
CA GLN A 20 -9.91 3.27 -9.42
C GLN A 20 -9.63 1.87 -9.94
N LEU A 21 -8.44 1.62 -10.46
CA LEU A 21 -8.01 0.30 -10.91
C LEU A 21 -8.00 -0.70 -9.75
N ALA A 22 -7.42 -0.31 -8.60
CA ALA A 22 -7.34 -1.16 -7.43
C ALA A 22 -8.74 -1.51 -6.89
N ASP A 23 -9.62 -0.53 -6.81
CA ASP A 23 -10.99 -0.70 -6.32
C ASP A 23 -11.85 -1.54 -7.26
N ARG A 24 -11.65 -1.41 -8.58
CA ARG A 24 -12.35 -2.18 -9.62
C ARG A 24 -11.91 -3.64 -9.64
N GLU A 25 -10.63 -3.90 -9.42
CA GLU A 25 -10.04 -5.24 -9.51
C GLU A 25 -9.79 -5.89 -8.15
N ASN A 26 -10.32 -5.32 -7.06
CA ASN A 26 -10.13 -5.77 -5.68
C ASN A 26 -8.64 -5.98 -5.31
N ARG A 27 -7.77 -5.08 -5.78
CA ARG A 27 -6.34 -5.07 -5.48
C ARG A 27 -6.06 -4.20 -4.26
N ILE A 28 -4.86 -4.38 -3.72
CA ILE A 28 -4.35 -3.64 -2.57
C ILE A 28 -3.31 -2.66 -3.08
N VAL A 29 -3.47 -1.38 -2.77
CA VAL A 29 -2.47 -0.37 -3.08
C VAL A 29 -1.37 -0.43 -2.02
N ILE A 30 -0.11 -0.43 -2.45
CA ILE A 30 1.04 -0.31 -1.56
C ILE A 30 1.73 1.01 -1.91
N SER A 31 1.78 1.94 -0.96
CA SER A 31 2.37 3.27 -1.20
C SER A 31 3.17 3.77 -0.02
N LYS A 32 4.15 4.65 -0.31
CA LYS A 32 4.84 5.51 0.66
C LYS A 32 4.24 6.92 0.70
N ASP A 33 3.40 7.24 -0.27
CA ASP A 33 2.83 8.57 -0.46
C ASP A 33 1.61 8.77 0.46
N ILE A 34 1.63 9.86 1.21
CA ILE A 34 0.61 10.23 2.18
C ILE A 34 -0.74 10.54 1.53
N ASP A 35 -0.76 10.91 0.26
CA ASP A 35 -1.99 11.26 -0.45
C ASP A 35 -2.92 10.06 -0.61
N PHE A 36 -2.39 8.84 -0.72
CA PHE A 36 -3.20 7.62 -0.69
C PHE A 36 -3.82 7.36 0.70
N LEU A 37 -3.10 7.68 1.78
CA LEU A 37 -3.64 7.56 3.13
C LEU A 37 -4.74 8.60 3.37
N ASN A 38 -4.52 9.85 2.98
CA ASN A 38 -5.51 10.92 3.09
C ASN A 38 -6.78 10.56 2.31
N SER A 39 -6.63 10.10 1.07
CA SER A 39 -7.75 9.63 0.26
C SER A 39 -8.47 8.43 0.92
N HIS A 40 -7.72 7.46 1.47
CA HIS A 40 -8.31 6.31 2.14
C HIS A 40 -9.14 6.74 3.36
N LEU A 41 -8.63 7.66 4.18
CA LEU A 41 -9.31 8.12 5.38
C LEU A 41 -10.57 8.96 5.07
N ILE A 42 -10.51 9.82 4.05
CA ILE A 42 -11.60 10.75 3.70
C ILE A 42 -12.64 10.09 2.80
N LYS A 43 -12.20 9.36 1.78
CA LYS A 43 -13.05 8.82 0.71
C LYS A 43 -13.24 7.30 0.78
N THR A 44 -12.53 6.61 1.67
CA THR A 44 -12.48 5.12 1.69
C THR A 44 -11.94 4.57 0.35
N GLN A 45 -10.99 5.29 -0.24
CA GLN A 45 -10.38 4.99 -1.52
C GLN A 45 -8.86 5.24 -1.48
N PRO A 46 -7.99 4.27 -1.81
CA PRO A 46 -8.34 2.92 -2.25
C PRO A 46 -8.95 2.11 -1.12
N LYS A 47 -9.79 1.12 -1.42
CA LYS A 47 -10.47 0.29 -0.41
C LYS A 47 -9.51 -0.46 0.50
N LYS A 48 -8.38 -0.93 -0.03
CA LYS A 48 -7.33 -1.59 0.74
C LYS A 48 -5.99 -0.92 0.50
N LEU A 49 -5.31 -0.54 1.58
CA LEU A 49 -4.05 0.18 1.54
C LEU A 49 -3.01 -0.45 2.48
N ILE A 50 -1.80 -0.64 1.97
CA ILE A 50 -0.58 -0.83 2.76
C ILE A 50 0.23 0.46 2.69
N MET A 51 0.38 1.13 3.83
CA MET A 51 1.14 2.36 3.95
C MET A 51 2.54 2.07 4.49
N VAL A 52 3.56 2.34 3.68
CA VAL A 52 4.96 2.05 4.00
C VAL A 52 5.63 3.29 4.59
N LYS A 53 5.76 3.33 5.92
CA LYS A 53 6.35 4.44 6.69
C LYS A 53 7.81 4.18 7.12
N THR A 54 8.54 3.36 6.38
CA THR A 54 9.93 3.00 6.70
C THR A 54 10.98 4.09 6.46
N GLY A 55 10.57 5.30 6.06
CA GLY A 55 11.49 6.32 5.53
C GLY A 55 12.23 5.85 4.27
N ASN A 56 13.41 6.44 4.03
CA ASN A 56 14.30 6.07 2.94
C ASN A 56 15.21 4.91 3.39
N ILE A 57 14.84 3.68 3.04
CA ILE A 57 15.68 2.50 3.23
C ILE A 57 15.95 1.82 1.88
N PRO A 58 17.06 1.09 1.72
CA PRO A 58 17.30 0.32 0.52
C PRO A 58 16.22 -0.73 0.29
N ASN A 59 16.02 -1.12 -0.97
CA ASN A 59 14.97 -2.09 -1.34
C ASN A 59 15.16 -3.45 -0.65
N LYS A 60 16.41 -3.88 -0.42
CA LYS A 60 16.71 -5.18 0.20
C LYS A 60 16.09 -5.31 1.61
N PRO A 61 16.38 -4.44 2.60
CA PRO A 61 15.74 -4.52 3.90
C PRO A 61 14.23 -4.29 3.83
N LEU A 62 13.72 -3.47 2.90
CA LEU A 62 12.28 -3.34 2.70
C LEU A 62 11.64 -4.68 2.29
N ILE A 63 12.21 -5.36 1.30
CA ILE A 63 11.74 -6.68 0.85
C ILE A 63 11.84 -7.70 2.00
N GLU A 64 12.90 -7.65 2.81
CA GLU A 64 13.02 -8.52 3.99
C GLU A 64 11.92 -8.29 5.03
N ILE A 65 11.49 -7.03 5.26
CA ILE A 65 10.35 -6.73 6.13
C ILE A 65 9.08 -7.38 5.58
N PHE A 66 8.81 -7.27 4.27
CA PHE A 66 7.66 -7.92 3.65
C PHE A 66 7.74 -9.45 3.75
N ASN A 67 8.87 -10.04 3.38
CA ASN A 67 9.04 -11.50 3.40
C ASN A 67 8.88 -12.09 4.81
N LYS A 68 9.44 -11.44 5.83
CA LYS A 68 9.35 -11.90 7.22
C LYS A 68 7.94 -11.81 7.80
N ASN A 69 7.08 -10.94 7.26
CA ASN A 69 5.79 -10.61 7.85
C ASN A 69 4.61 -10.85 6.89
N LEU A 70 4.82 -11.50 5.75
CA LEU A 70 3.81 -11.63 4.70
C LEU A 70 2.51 -12.25 5.22
N ASP A 71 2.62 -13.35 5.98
CA ASP A 71 1.46 -14.03 6.56
C ASP A 71 0.68 -13.15 7.54
N LEU A 72 1.41 -12.35 8.34
CA LEU A 72 0.79 -11.40 9.28
C LEU A 72 0.05 -10.31 8.52
N ILE A 73 0.69 -9.72 7.49
CA ILE A 73 0.11 -8.67 6.64
C ILE A 73 -1.17 -9.19 5.97
N ILE A 74 -1.15 -10.41 5.42
CA ILE A 74 -2.33 -11.03 4.78
C ILE A 74 -3.46 -11.19 5.80
N LYS A 75 -3.18 -11.70 7.01
CA LYS A 75 -4.20 -11.84 8.07
C LYS A 75 -4.80 -10.49 8.48
N MET A 76 -3.98 -9.45 8.56
CA MET A 76 -4.46 -8.10 8.86
C MET A 76 -5.39 -7.57 7.75
N LEU A 77 -5.02 -7.77 6.47
CA LEU A 77 -5.81 -7.34 5.31
C LEU A 77 -7.09 -8.15 5.10
N GLN A 78 -7.24 -9.31 5.75
CA GLN A 78 -8.50 -10.07 5.74
C GLN A 78 -9.55 -9.46 6.69
N ARG A 79 -9.11 -8.76 7.74
CA ARG A 79 -9.99 -8.21 8.79
C ARG A 79 -10.01 -6.68 8.86
N GLY A 80 -9.26 -6.02 8.00
CA GLY A 80 -9.14 -4.58 7.94
C GLY A 80 -8.67 -4.11 6.58
N ASP A 81 -8.74 -2.80 6.39
CA ASP A 81 -8.57 -2.15 5.10
C ASP A 81 -7.30 -1.28 5.04
N LEU A 82 -6.62 -1.10 6.17
CA LEU A 82 -5.39 -0.33 6.29
C LEU A 82 -4.36 -1.06 7.14
N VAL A 83 -3.18 -1.31 6.55
CA VAL A 83 -1.99 -1.80 7.24
C VAL A 83 -0.88 -0.77 7.12
N GLU A 84 -0.22 -0.44 8.22
CA GLU A 84 0.96 0.42 8.25
C GLU A 84 2.21 -0.40 8.55
N ILE A 85 3.24 -0.24 7.73
CA ILE A 85 4.53 -0.93 7.87
C ILE A 85 5.60 0.11 8.20
N ASN A 86 6.23 -0.05 9.37
CA ASN A 86 7.41 0.69 9.79
C ASN A 86 8.63 -0.25 9.85
N GLN A 87 9.82 0.30 10.14
CA GLN A 87 11.03 -0.50 10.27
C GLN A 87 11.00 -1.46 11.47
N SER A 88 10.23 -1.11 12.52
CA SER A 88 10.22 -1.83 13.79
C SER A 88 8.91 -2.56 14.08
N PHE A 89 7.82 -2.18 13.42
CA PHE A 89 6.49 -2.73 13.70
C PHE A 89 5.58 -2.71 12.47
N ILE A 90 4.55 -3.54 12.53
CA ILE A 90 3.44 -3.56 11.57
C ILE A 90 2.15 -3.42 12.37
N ALA A 91 1.30 -2.49 11.95
CA ALA A 91 0.04 -2.19 12.63
C ALA A 91 -1.12 -2.26 11.63
N GLU A 92 -2.29 -2.66 12.11
CA GLU A 92 -3.53 -2.53 11.36
C GLU A 92 -4.35 -1.38 11.97
N ARG A 93 -5.07 -0.66 11.13
CA ARG A 93 -6.14 0.23 11.59
C ARG A 93 -7.48 -0.38 11.23
N LYS A 94 -8.30 -0.58 12.25
CA LYS A 94 -9.71 -0.91 12.09
C LYS A 94 -10.50 0.40 12.05
N LYS A 95 -11.39 0.52 11.07
CA LYS A 95 -12.49 1.48 11.14
C LYS A 95 -13.50 1.01 12.17
#